data_AF-A0A1I7XR90-F1
#
_entry.id   AF-A0A1I7XR90-F1
#
_cell.length_a   1.000
_cell.length_b   1.000
_cell.length_c   1.000
_cell.angle_alpha   90.00
_cell.angle_beta   90.00
_cell.angle_gamma   90.00
#
_symmetry.space_group_name_H-M   'P 1'
#
loop_
_entity.id
_entity.type
_entity.pdbx_description
1 polymer ?
#
loop_
_entity_poly.entity_id
_entity_poly.type
_entity_poly.pdbx_seq_one_letter_code
_entity_poly.pdbx_strand_id
1 'polypeptide(L)'
;MSSGHSGTSDASTAMGPGSPPAAGRVSMRDLCCLFCCPPFPSSIVSKLAFMPPESSYSIADGSKLNLLEGRAEWPHDIVYLNNDVEMTVARTRRRNKISCLYLRPSSDAHFTLLFSHGNAVDLGQMASFYWGLGSRLNCNVFSYDYSGYGCSTGKPSEKNLYADITAAFETLKTKFGVPADRVILYGQSIGTVPSVDLASREEVGALILHSPLMSGMRVAFPGTQRTWLANF
;
A
#
# COMPACT_ATOMS: atom_id res chain seq x y z
N MET A 1 -8.43 -78.69 -20.83
CA MET A 1 -7.70 -77.46 -21.22
C MET A 1 -8.65 -76.29 -20.98
N SER A 2 -8.49 -75.59 -19.87
CA SER A 2 -9.30 -74.39 -19.56
C SER A 2 -8.42 -73.43 -18.78
N SER A 3 -8.20 -72.26 -19.36
CA SER A 3 -7.74 -71.06 -18.66
C SER A 3 -8.20 -69.87 -19.49
N GLY A 4 -9.11 -69.08 -18.93
CA GLY A 4 -9.62 -67.85 -19.53
C GLY A 4 -9.02 -66.59 -18.91
N HIS A 5 -9.48 -65.45 -19.49
CA HIS A 5 -9.51 -64.08 -18.95
C HIS A 5 -8.15 -63.37 -18.73
N SER A 6 -7.97 -62.06 -18.94
CA SER A 6 -8.70 -60.97 -19.63
C SER A 6 -7.91 -59.67 -19.31
N GLY A 7 -7.74 -58.75 -20.27
CA GLY A 7 -7.44 -57.32 -20.06
C GLY A 7 -6.03 -56.99 -19.53
N THR A 8 -5.45 -55.81 -19.70
CA THR A 8 -5.80 -54.55 -20.40
C THR A 8 -4.49 -53.76 -20.47
N SER A 9 -4.32 -52.97 -21.52
CA SER A 9 -3.16 -52.12 -21.81
C SER A 9 -2.98 -50.97 -20.81
N ASP A 10 -1.81 -50.88 -20.17
CA ASP A 10 -1.33 -49.68 -19.49
C ASP A 10 -0.67 -48.74 -20.51
N ALA A 11 -1.29 -47.57 -20.72
CA ALA A 11 -0.68 -46.45 -21.42
C ALA A 11 -0.26 -45.40 -20.38
N SER A 12 1.04 -45.34 -20.13
CA SER A 12 1.72 -44.30 -19.38
C SER A 12 1.49 -42.92 -19.98
N THR A 13 0.75 -42.05 -19.29
CA THR A 13 0.67 -40.62 -19.62
C THR A 13 1.66 -39.86 -18.75
N ALA A 14 2.78 -39.44 -19.33
CA ALA A 14 3.75 -38.55 -18.68
C ALA A 14 3.17 -37.12 -18.61
N MET A 15 2.95 -36.61 -17.39
CA MET A 15 2.64 -35.20 -17.16
C MET A 15 3.93 -34.36 -17.30
N GLY A 16 3.95 -33.50 -18.32
CA GLY A 16 4.99 -32.47 -18.47
C GLY A 16 4.84 -31.34 -17.44
N PRO A 17 5.92 -30.58 -17.18
CA PRO A 17 5.92 -29.53 -16.17
C PRO A 17 5.02 -28.35 -16.59
N GLY A 18 4.08 -28.00 -15.70
CA GLY A 18 3.20 -26.85 -15.86
C GLY A 18 3.99 -25.54 -15.94
N SER A 19 3.71 -24.77 -16.98
CA SER A 19 4.23 -23.42 -17.20
C SER A 19 3.81 -22.48 -16.06
N PRO A 20 4.68 -21.52 -15.65
CA PRO A 20 4.31 -20.55 -14.64
C PRO A 20 3.24 -19.59 -15.18
N PRO A 21 2.35 -19.04 -14.32
CA PRO A 21 1.34 -18.10 -14.75
C PRO A 21 1.99 -16.86 -15.35
N ALA A 22 1.62 -16.54 -16.58
CA ALA A 22 2.15 -15.39 -17.31
C ALA A 22 1.81 -14.10 -16.55
N ALA A 23 2.86 -13.37 -16.14
CA ALA A 23 2.76 -11.95 -15.83
C ALA A 23 2.04 -11.24 -17.00
N GLY A 24 0.94 -10.54 -16.70
CA GLY A 24 0.07 -9.96 -17.71
C GLY A 24 0.84 -9.04 -18.66
N ARG A 25 1.10 -9.50 -19.88
CA ARG A 25 1.75 -8.70 -20.93
C ARG A 25 0.75 -7.66 -21.43
N VAL A 26 1.14 -6.39 -21.33
CA VAL A 26 0.44 -5.27 -21.95
C VAL A 26 0.46 -5.46 -23.46
N SER A 27 -0.71 -5.45 -24.11
CA SER A 27 -0.85 -5.63 -25.55
C SER A 27 -0.48 -4.35 -26.31
N MET A 28 -0.01 -4.46 -27.57
CA MET A 28 0.14 -3.29 -28.45
C MET A 28 -1.17 -2.51 -28.62
N ARG A 29 -2.32 -3.17 -28.45
CA ARG A 29 -3.63 -2.52 -28.43
C ARG A 29 -3.82 -1.65 -27.18
N ASP A 30 -3.32 -2.07 -26.03
CA ASP A 30 -3.33 -1.31 -24.78
C ASP A 30 -2.38 -0.11 -24.87
N LEU A 31 -1.24 -0.29 -25.54
CA LEU A 31 -0.27 0.77 -25.82
C LEU A 31 -0.85 1.83 -26.79
N CYS A 32 -1.55 1.42 -27.85
CA CYS A 32 -2.23 2.34 -28.76
C CYS A 32 -3.38 3.11 -28.07
N CYS A 33 -4.10 2.45 -27.16
CA CYS A 33 -5.10 3.14 -26.35
C CYS A 33 -4.46 4.22 -25.46
N LEU A 34 -3.25 3.99 -24.93
CA LEU A 34 -2.47 4.94 -24.12
C LEU A 34 -2.16 6.27 -24.83
N PHE A 35 -1.99 6.24 -26.16
CA PHE A 35 -1.49 7.40 -26.92
C PHE A 35 -2.51 8.06 -27.86
N CYS A 36 -3.63 7.41 -28.21
CA CYS A 36 -4.44 7.87 -29.35
C CYS A 36 -5.89 8.29 -29.05
N CYS A 37 -6.52 7.94 -27.90
CA CYS A 37 -7.94 8.26 -27.67
C CYS A 37 -8.32 8.46 -26.18
N PRO A 38 -8.52 9.69 -25.67
CA PRO A 38 -9.28 9.93 -24.44
C PRO A 38 -10.80 9.85 -24.69
N PRO A 39 -11.64 9.31 -23.78
CA PRO A 39 -11.40 9.02 -22.37
C PRO A 39 -11.16 7.52 -22.08
N PHE A 40 -10.17 7.22 -21.24
CA PHE A 40 -9.84 5.87 -20.82
C PHE A 40 -10.92 5.26 -19.90
N PRO A 41 -11.23 3.96 -20.02
CA PRO A 41 -11.91 3.24 -18.96
C PRO A 41 -11.07 3.31 -17.68
N SER A 42 -11.66 3.80 -16.58
CA SER A 42 -11.01 3.97 -15.27
C SER A 42 -10.31 2.69 -14.74
N SER A 43 -10.74 1.52 -15.21
CA SER A 43 -10.15 0.22 -14.89
C SER A 43 -8.74 0.01 -15.43
N ILE A 44 -8.40 0.57 -16.59
CA ILE A 44 -7.06 0.45 -17.21
C ILE A 44 -6.09 1.42 -16.52
N VAL A 45 -6.53 2.66 -16.28
CA VAL A 45 -5.74 3.68 -15.57
C VAL A 45 -5.45 3.26 -14.14
N SER A 46 -6.43 2.68 -13.43
CA SER A 46 -6.22 2.18 -12.06
C SER A 46 -5.20 1.04 -12.01
N LYS A 47 -5.19 0.13 -12.99
CA LYS A 47 -4.18 -0.95 -13.06
C LYS A 47 -2.78 -0.45 -13.38
N LEU A 48 -2.65 0.65 -14.12
CA LEU A 48 -1.37 1.28 -14.43
C LEU A 48 -0.87 2.19 -13.30
N ALA A 49 -1.79 2.76 -12.52
CA ALA A 49 -1.46 3.70 -11.43
C ALA A 49 -1.12 3.02 -10.10
N PHE A 50 -1.63 1.82 -9.84
CA PHE A 50 -1.39 1.07 -8.60
C PHE A 50 -0.66 -0.23 -8.87
N MET A 51 0.54 -0.37 -8.32
CA MET A 51 1.40 -1.54 -8.45
C MET A 51 1.68 -2.10 -7.05
N PRO A 52 0.72 -2.77 -6.40
CA PRO A 52 0.97 -3.41 -5.11
C PRO A 52 2.08 -4.46 -5.27
N PRO A 53 3.15 -4.43 -4.44
CA PRO A 53 4.13 -5.50 -4.43
C PRO A 53 3.51 -6.76 -3.82
N GLU A 54 4.18 -7.90 -3.97
CA GLU A 54 3.90 -9.01 -3.07
C GLU A 54 4.24 -8.60 -1.63
N SER A 55 3.43 -9.04 -0.67
CA SER A 55 3.64 -8.69 0.74
C SER A 55 5.06 -9.05 1.18
N SER A 56 5.72 -8.11 1.84
CA SER A 56 7.03 -8.25 2.46
C SER A 56 6.95 -8.58 3.95
N TYR A 57 5.74 -8.62 4.50
CA TYR A 57 5.48 -8.89 5.90
C TYR A 57 4.21 -9.73 6.09
N SER A 58 4.04 -10.24 7.31
CA SER A 58 2.78 -10.75 7.83
C SER A 58 2.48 -10.13 9.20
N ILE A 59 1.22 -10.21 9.63
CA ILE A 59 0.82 -9.84 10.98
C ILE A 59 0.84 -11.10 11.84
N ALA A 60 1.77 -11.17 12.79
CA ALA A 60 1.86 -12.26 13.73
C ALA A 60 0.86 -12.08 14.90
N ASP A 61 0.70 -13.14 15.68
CA ASP A 61 -0.13 -13.12 16.88
C ASP A 61 0.26 -11.98 17.82
N GLY A 62 -0.72 -11.40 18.51
CA GLY A 62 -0.48 -10.29 19.43
C GLY A 62 -0.14 -8.95 18.75
N SER A 63 -0.59 -8.72 17.51
CA SER A 63 -0.45 -7.43 16.82
C SER A 63 1.02 -7.06 16.53
N LYS A 64 1.84 -8.04 16.16
CA LYS A 64 3.28 -7.86 15.86
C LYS A 64 3.57 -7.87 14.36
N LEU A 65 4.55 -7.07 13.96
CA LEU A 65 5.09 -7.06 12.60
C LEU A 65 6.06 -8.23 12.45
N ASN A 66 5.80 -9.12 11.50
CA ASN A 66 6.74 -10.18 11.11
C ASN A 66 7.23 -9.92 9.68
N LEU A 67 8.51 -9.55 9.54
CA LEU A 67 9.12 -9.29 8.24
C LEU A 67 9.48 -10.62 7.56
N LEU A 68 9.18 -10.74 6.26
CA LEU A 68 9.50 -11.92 5.47
C LEU A 68 10.94 -11.83 4.95
N GLU A 69 11.70 -12.91 5.17
CA GLU A 69 13.11 -13.00 4.79
C GLU A 69 13.31 -12.70 3.30
N GLY A 70 14.30 -11.86 2.99
CA GLY A 70 14.63 -11.44 1.63
C GLY A 70 13.66 -10.45 0.97
N ARG A 71 12.62 -9.97 1.69
CA ARG A 71 11.64 -9.01 1.15
C ARG A 71 11.64 -7.66 1.85
N ALA A 72 12.01 -7.62 3.11
CA ALA A 72 12.17 -6.42 3.91
C ALA A 72 13.30 -6.61 4.92
N GLU A 73 14.00 -5.52 5.25
CA GLU A 73 15.13 -5.54 6.18
C GLU A 73 14.87 -4.61 7.36
N TRP A 74 15.30 -5.08 8.54
CA TRP A 74 15.29 -4.30 9.78
C TRP A 74 16.71 -4.25 10.33
N PRO A 75 17.48 -3.18 10.03
CA PRO A 75 18.88 -3.06 10.44
C PRO A 75 19.02 -2.59 11.90
N HIS A 76 17.97 -2.67 12.70
CA HIS A 76 17.95 -2.24 14.11
C HIS A 76 17.78 -3.45 15.04
N ASP A 77 17.96 -3.24 16.34
CA ASP A 77 17.70 -4.28 17.32
C ASP A 77 16.25 -4.79 17.21
N ILE A 78 16.08 -6.10 17.26
CA ILE A 78 14.76 -6.76 17.19
C ILE A 78 13.89 -6.38 18.39
N VAL A 79 14.49 -5.98 19.51
CA VAL A 79 13.77 -5.49 20.69
C VAL A 79 12.89 -4.29 20.34
N TYR A 80 13.34 -3.39 19.47
CA TYR A 80 12.54 -2.25 19.02
C TYR A 80 11.32 -2.68 18.20
N LEU A 81 11.50 -3.68 17.32
CA LEU A 81 10.39 -4.26 16.55
C LEU A 81 9.36 -4.91 17.48
N ASN A 82 9.81 -5.51 18.58
CA ASN A 82 8.93 -6.18 19.53
C ASN A 82 8.23 -5.23 20.50
N ASN A 83 8.87 -4.13 20.91
CA ASN A 83 8.32 -3.28 21.97
C ASN A 83 7.64 -2.01 21.42
N ASP A 84 8.19 -1.44 20.36
CA ASP A 84 7.85 -0.09 19.92
C ASP A 84 7.08 -0.06 18.60
N VAL A 85 6.89 -1.23 17.99
CA VAL A 85 6.15 -1.42 16.75
C VAL A 85 4.88 -2.26 16.99
N GLU A 86 3.74 -1.72 16.60
CA GLU A 86 2.43 -2.37 16.74
C GLU A 86 1.69 -2.40 15.40
N MET A 87 1.26 -3.59 14.99
CA MET A 87 0.38 -3.78 13.83
C MET A 87 -1.08 -3.72 14.25
N THR A 88 -1.94 -3.15 13.42
CA THR A 88 -3.38 -3.25 13.63
C THR A 88 -4.12 -3.29 12.31
N VAL A 89 -5.40 -3.66 12.36
CA VAL A 89 -6.24 -3.74 11.16
C VAL A 89 -7.42 -2.80 11.33
N ALA A 90 -7.55 -1.86 10.40
CA ALA A 90 -8.68 -0.94 10.36
C ALA A 90 -9.70 -1.43 9.33
N ARG A 91 -10.99 -1.30 9.66
CA ARG A 91 -12.08 -1.59 8.73
C ARG A 91 -12.53 -0.29 8.06
N THR A 92 -12.47 -0.27 6.74
CA THR A 92 -12.83 0.92 5.95
C THR A 92 -14.33 1.00 5.72
N ARG A 93 -14.84 2.21 5.40
CA ARG A 93 -16.26 2.41 5.03
C ARG A 93 -16.66 1.61 3.78
N ARG A 94 -15.69 1.23 2.94
CA ARG A 94 -15.89 0.36 1.77
C ARG A 94 -15.78 -1.13 2.08
N ARG A 95 -15.74 -1.48 3.38
CA ARG A 95 -15.69 -2.85 3.93
C ARG A 95 -14.40 -3.61 3.65
N ASN A 96 -13.33 -2.92 3.24
CA ASN A 96 -12.00 -3.53 3.20
C ASN A 96 -11.40 -3.52 4.60
N LYS A 97 -10.46 -4.44 4.84
CA LYS A 97 -9.57 -4.44 5.99
C LYS A 97 -8.21 -3.97 5.52
N ILE A 98 -7.71 -2.88 6.08
CA ILE A 98 -6.38 -2.37 5.80
C ILE A 98 -5.46 -2.62 6.98
N SER A 99 -4.23 -3.00 6.70
CA SER A 99 -3.18 -3.11 7.70
C SER A 99 -2.63 -1.73 8.04
N CYS A 100 -2.38 -1.50 9.31
CA CYS A 100 -1.78 -0.29 9.84
C CYS A 100 -0.58 -0.67 10.72
N LEU A 101 0.43 0.18 10.73
CA LEU A 101 1.68 0.03 11.47
C LEU A 101 1.91 1.29 12.29
N TYR A 102 2.07 1.15 13.61
CA TYR A 102 2.42 2.24 14.50
C TYR A 102 3.81 2.03 15.09
N LEU A 103 4.73 2.95 14.85
CA LEU A 103 6.08 2.96 15.38
C LEU A 103 6.25 4.13 16.36
N ARG A 104 6.76 3.83 17.55
CA ARG A 104 7.02 4.81 18.62
C ARG A 104 8.50 4.84 19.01
N PRO A 105 9.38 5.34 18.13
CA PRO A 105 10.83 5.35 18.37
C PRO A 105 11.26 6.31 19.50
N SER A 106 10.38 7.22 19.93
CA SER A 106 10.64 8.11 21.06
C SER A 106 9.48 8.07 22.06
N SER A 107 9.84 8.08 23.35
CA SER A 107 8.89 8.08 24.47
C SER A 107 8.28 9.45 24.76
N ASP A 108 8.86 10.53 24.26
CA ASP A 108 8.41 11.92 24.49
C ASP A 108 7.90 12.62 23.21
N ALA A 109 7.68 11.85 22.14
CA ALA A 109 7.21 12.35 20.85
C ALA A 109 5.89 13.14 21.00
N HIS A 110 5.93 14.42 20.64
CA HIS A 110 4.76 15.30 20.69
C HIS A 110 3.83 15.13 19.49
N PHE A 111 4.40 14.90 18.31
CA PHE A 111 3.66 14.74 17.06
C PHE A 111 3.70 13.28 16.57
N THR A 112 2.64 12.90 15.84
CA THR A 112 2.57 11.63 15.13
C THR A 112 2.38 11.90 13.64
N LEU A 113 3.27 11.35 12.82
CA LEU A 113 3.10 11.36 11.37
C LEU A 113 2.05 10.33 10.97
N LEU A 114 0.99 10.73 10.26
CA LEU A 114 0.16 9.80 9.48
C LEU A 114 0.75 9.73 8.07
N PHE A 115 1.51 8.67 7.80
CA PHE A 115 2.27 8.50 6.57
C PHE A 115 1.50 7.70 5.53
N SER A 116 1.21 8.31 4.38
CA SER A 116 0.67 7.66 3.19
C SER A 116 1.82 7.34 2.24
N HIS A 117 2.18 6.05 2.14
CA HIS A 117 3.36 5.60 1.41
C HIS A 117 3.26 5.74 -0.12
N GLY A 118 4.41 5.65 -0.79
CA GLY A 118 4.48 5.65 -2.24
C GLY A 118 3.86 4.41 -2.91
N ASN A 119 3.86 4.39 -4.23
CA ASN A 119 3.48 3.21 -5.00
C ASN A 119 4.58 2.13 -4.90
N ALA A 120 4.25 0.87 -5.23
CA ALA A 120 5.20 -0.24 -5.31
C ALA A 120 6.00 -0.55 -4.04
N VAL A 121 5.48 -0.12 -2.88
CA VAL A 121 6.01 -0.45 -1.56
C VAL A 121 4.87 -0.86 -0.64
N ASP A 122 5.18 -1.58 0.44
CA ASP A 122 4.25 -1.90 1.52
C ASP A 122 4.83 -1.52 2.91
N LEU A 123 4.05 -1.72 3.97
CA LEU A 123 4.46 -1.40 5.34
C LEU A 123 5.76 -2.08 5.79
N GLY A 124 5.99 -3.34 5.39
CA GLY A 124 7.17 -4.08 5.80
C GLY A 124 8.45 -3.49 5.21
N GLN A 125 8.43 -3.17 3.91
CA GLN A 125 9.55 -2.52 3.23
C GLN A 125 9.84 -1.13 3.79
N MET A 126 8.80 -0.43 4.24
CA MET A 126 8.92 0.93 4.75
C MET A 126 9.24 1.02 6.25
N ALA A 127 9.15 -0.08 7.01
CA ALA A 127 9.25 -0.06 8.47
C ALA A 127 10.58 0.54 8.98
N SER A 128 11.72 0.13 8.42
CA SER A 128 13.04 0.65 8.83
C SER A 128 13.21 2.14 8.50
N PHE A 129 12.68 2.58 7.35
CA PHE A 129 12.65 3.99 6.99
C PHE A 129 11.81 4.80 7.99
N TYR A 130 10.62 4.31 8.36
CA TYR A 130 9.78 4.99 9.35
C TYR A 130 10.44 5.08 10.72
N TRP A 131 11.10 4.02 11.16
CA TRP A 131 11.85 4.02 12.41
C TRP A 131 12.95 5.09 12.39
N GLY A 132 13.73 5.12 11.31
CA GLY A 132 14.78 6.11 11.12
C GLY A 132 14.26 7.54 11.02
N LEU A 133 13.13 7.76 10.37
CA LEU A 133 12.48 9.06 10.24
C LEU A 133 12.00 9.56 11.62
N GLY A 134 11.21 8.73 12.32
CA GLY A 134 10.66 9.09 13.63
C GLY A 134 11.74 9.33 14.68
N SER A 135 12.79 8.51 14.70
CA SER A 135 13.93 8.68 15.61
C SER A 135 14.64 10.03 15.41
N ARG A 136 14.82 10.47 14.16
CA ARG A 136 15.54 11.72 13.83
C ARG A 136 14.70 12.97 14.04
N LEU A 137 13.39 12.86 13.86
CA LEU A 137 12.46 13.99 13.98
C LEU A 137 11.80 14.07 15.37
N ASN A 138 12.10 13.13 16.26
CA ASN A 138 11.45 12.97 17.55
C ASN A 138 9.90 12.90 17.44
N CYS A 139 9.41 12.04 16.56
CA CYS A 139 7.99 11.86 16.32
C CYS A 139 7.62 10.39 16.20
N ASN A 140 6.36 10.06 16.51
CA ASN A 140 5.82 8.74 16.20
C ASN A 140 5.45 8.66 14.72
N VAL A 141 5.41 7.45 14.15
CA VAL A 141 5.00 7.24 12.76
C VAL A 141 3.90 6.20 12.71
N PHE A 142 2.77 6.58 12.14
CA PHE A 142 1.66 5.70 11.84
C PHE A 142 1.45 5.64 10.34
N SER A 143 1.55 4.45 9.77
CA SER A 143 1.35 4.22 8.34
C SER A 143 0.30 3.14 8.15
N TYR A 144 -0.26 3.07 6.94
CA TYR A 144 -1.23 2.05 6.56
C TYR A 144 -0.97 1.61 5.12
N ASP A 145 -1.27 0.34 4.81
CA ASP A 145 -1.31 -0.13 3.43
C ASP A 145 -2.64 0.26 2.77
N TYR A 146 -2.60 0.60 1.49
CA TYR A 146 -3.81 0.79 0.71
C TYR A 146 -4.57 -0.54 0.51
N SER A 147 -5.87 -0.47 0.24
CA SER A 147 -6.66 -1.64 -0.14
C SER A 147 -6.00 -2.42 -1.28
N GLY A 148 -5.66 -3.69 -1.02
CA GLY A 148 -4.96 -4.56 -1.96
C GLY A 148 -3.42 -4.46 -1.95
N TYR A 149 -2.81 -3.73 -1.01
CA TYR A 149 -1.37 -3.70 -0.75
C TYR A 149 -1.02 -4.51 0.51
N GLY A 150 0.18 -5.10 0.54
CA GLY A 150 0.68 -5.87 1.68
C GLY A 150 -0.34 -6.92 2.14
N CYS A 151 -0.69 -6.88 3.42
CA CYS A 151 -1.71 -7.77 4.02
C CYS A 151 -3.16 -7.24 3.91
N SER A 152 -3.39 -6.11 3.24
CA SER A 152 -4.71 -5.48 3.14
C SER A 152 -5.60 -6.17 2.11
N THR A 153 -6.89 -6.29 2.43
CA THR A 153 -7.87 -6.89 1.53
C THR A 153 -8.36 -5.90 0.46
N GLY A 154 -9.11 -6.39 -0.52
CA GLY A 154 -9.77 -5.55 -1.51
C GLY A 154 -8.91 -5.34 -2.75
N LYS A 155 -9.08 -4.20 -3.42
CA LYS A 155 -8.33 -3.85 -4.64
C LYS A 155 -7.96 -2.36 -4.64
N PRO A 156 -6.82 -1.99 -5.24
CA PRO A 156 -6.46 -0.59 -5.35
C PRO A 156 -7.45 0.18 -6.23
N SER A 157 -7.91 1.32 -5.73
CA SER A 157 -8.69 2.31 -6.50
C SER A 157 -8.67 3.64 -5.75
N GLU A 158 -8.83 4.74 -6.47
CA GLU A 158 -8.89 6.08 -5.87
C GLU A 158 -9.96 6.18 -4.76
N LYS A 159 -11.16 5.64 -4.99
CA LYS A 159 -12.23 5.60 -3.98
C LYS A 159 -11.87 4.79 -2.72
N ASN A 160 -11.04 3.75 -2.86
CA ASN A 160 -10.53 3.04 -1.69
C ASN A 160 -9.46 3.87 -0.99
N LEU A 161 -8.57 4.52 -1.73
CA LEU A 161 -7.51 5.37 -1.18
C LEU A 161 -8.02 6.39 -0.16
N TYR A 162 -9.11 7.10 -0.48
CA TYR A 162 -9.78 8.04 0.42
C TYR A 162 -10.45 7.36 1.63
N ALA A 163 -11.07 6.19 1.41
CA ALA A 163 -11.68 5.41 2.48
C ALA A 163 -10.62 4.80 3.42
N ASP A 164 -9.45 4.47 2.89
CA ASP A 164 -8.35 3.85 3.60
C ASP A 164 -7.69 4.86 4.55
N ILE A 165 -7.33 6.06 4.06
CA ILE A 165 -6.75 7.11 4.92
C ILE A 165 -7.72 7.56 6.02
N THR A 166 -9.02 7.62 5.71
CA THR A 166 -10.04 7.96 6.69
C THR A 166 -10.06 6.94 7.84
N ALA A 167 -10.02 5.65 7.50
CA ALA A 167 -9.99 4.59 8.51
C ALA A 167 -8.68 4.58 9.32
N ALA A 168 -7.55 4.89 8.68
CA ALA A 168 -6.26 5.03 9.34
C ALA A 168 -6.26 6.20 10.35
N PHE A 169 -6.77 7.36 9.95
CA PHE A 169 -6.89 8.53 10.81
C PHE A 169 -7.87 8.31 11.98
N GLU A 170 -9.03 7.70 11.71
CA GLU A 170 -9.98 7.30 12.75
C GLU A 170 -9.33 6.33 13.75
N THR A 171 -8.50 5.38 13.28
CA THR A 171 -7.77 4.44 14.13
C THR A 171 -6.76 5.15 15.04
N LEU A 172 -6.00 6.12 14.51
CA LEU A 172 -5.09 6.95 15.29
C LEU A 172 -5.81 7.67 16.44
N LYS A 173 -6.95 8.29 16.14
CA LYS A 173 -7.73 9.04 17.13
C LYS A 173 -8.37 8.15 18.18
N THR A 174 -8.98 7.05 17.74
CA THR A 174 -9.83 6.23 18.62
C THR A 174 -9.06 5.16 19.38
N LYS A 175 -8.16 4.43 18.71
CA LYS A 175 -7.38 3.34 19.33
C LYS A 175 -6.16 3.88 20.06
N PHE A 176 -5.45 4.83 19.47
CA PHE A 176 -4.18 5.34 20.01
C PHE A 176 -4.32 6.69 20.73
N GLY A 177 -5.52 7.28 20.74
CA GLY A 177 -5.79 8.51 21.49
C GLY A 177 -5.01 9.74 21.00
N VAL A 178 -4.53 9.72 19.75
CA VAL A 178 -3.77 10.86 19.20
C VAL A 178 -4.75 11.96 18.78
N PRO A 179 -4.69 13.16 19.37
CA PRO A 179 -5.57 14.25 19.00
C PRO A 179 -5.21 14.78 17.60
N ALA A 180 -6.20 15.28 16.87
CA ALA A 180 -6.05 15.64 15.45
C ALA A 180 -5.01 16.75 15.20
N ASP A 181 -4.93 17.71 16.11
CA ASP A 181 -3.96 18.82 16.10
C ASP A 181 -2.50 18.36 16.30
N ARG A 182 -2.28 17.13 16.79
CA ARG A 182 -0.95 16.49 16.89
C ARG A 182 -0.66 15.51 15.77
N VAL A 183 -1.59 15.31 14.84
CA VAL A 183 -1.36 14.51 13.63
C VAL A 183 -0.82 15.41 12.53
N ILE A 184 0.32 15.00 11.97
CA ILE A 184 0.88 15.62 10.75
C ILE A 184 0.70 14.62 9.62
N LEU A 185 0.00 15.03 8.57
CA LEU A 185 -0.16 14.19 7.38
C LEU A 185 1.12 14.24 6.55
N TYR A 186 1.64 13.07 6.15
CA TYR A 186 2.79 12.97 5.28
C TYR A 186 2.43 12.11 4.07
N GLY A 187 2.29 12.74 2.90
CA GLY A 187 2.04 12.03 1.65
C GLY A 187 3.31 11.89 0.81
N GLN A 188 3.66 10.68 0.40
CA GLN A 188 4.74 10.43 -0.55
C GLN A 188 4.20 10.01 -1.92
N SER A 189 4.59 10.71 -2.99
CA SER A 189 4.17 10.38 -4.36
C SER A 189 2.64 10.21 -4.46
N ILE A 190 2.12 9.03 -4.81
CA ILE A 190 0.67 8.75 -4.85
C ILE A 190 -0.03 8.98 -3.50
N GLY A 191 0.66 8.81 -2.38
CA GLY A 191 0.15 9.08 -1.05
C GLY A 191 -0.17 10.54 -0.76
N THR A 192 0.26 11.47 -1.62
CA THR A 192 -0.16 12.88 -1.55
C THR A 192 -1.64 13.07 -1.84
N VAL A 193 -2.22 12.24 -2.72
CA VAL A 193 -3.64 12.33 -3.10
C VAL A 193 -4.58 12.15 -1.90
N PRO A 194 -4.51 11.04 -1.12
CA PRO A 194 -5.39 10.88 0.04
C PRO A 194 -5.03 11.85 1.18
N SER A 195 -3.77 12.26 1.31
CA SER A 195 -3.34 13.20 2.35
C SER A 195 -3.96 14.59 2.16
N VAL A 196 -3.98 15.10 0.91
CA VAL A 196 -4.65 16.37 0.58
C VAL A 196 -6.16 16.26 0.78
N ASP A 197 -6.78 15.16 0.34
CA ASP A 197 -8.21 14.92 0.53
C ASP A 197 -8.60 14.85 2.02
N LEU A 198 -7.76 14.27 2.88
CA LEU A 198 -8.02 14.26 4.32
C LEU A 198 -7.81 15.66 4.94
N ALA A 199 -6.75 16.37 4.55
CA ALA A 199 -6.45 17.71 5.04
C ALA A 199 -7.54 18.75 4.70
N SER A 200 -8.28 18.56 3.61
CA SER A 200 -9.34 19.49 3.20
C SER A 200 -10.60 19.40 4.07
N ARG A 201 -10.72 18.36 4.90
CA ARG A 201 -11.91 18.04 5.70
C ARG A 201 -11.65 17.83 7.19
N GLU A 202 -10.39 17.70 7.60
CA GLU A 202 -9.99 17.52 9.01
C GLU A 202 -9.00 18.62 9.43
N GLU A 203 -9.17 19.12 10.66
CA GLU A 203 -8.22 20.05 11.28
C GLU A 203 -7.01 19.29 11.85
N VAL A 204 -6.02 19.06 10.99
CA VAL A 204 -4.74 18.43 11.35
C VAL A 204 -3.68 19.47 11.68
N GLY A 205 -2.62 19.07 12.39
CA GLY A 205 -1.54 19.98 12.78
C GLY A 205 -0.74 20.52 11.58
N ALA A 206 -0.49 19.68 10.57
CA ALA A 206 0.18 20.08 9.33
C ALA A 206 0.00 19.03 8.21
N LEU A 207 0.33 19.43 6.98
CA LEU A 207 0.42 18.56 5.80
C LEU A 207 1.80 18.71 5.13
N ILE A 208 2.48 17.59 4.89
CA ILE A 208 3.75 17.49 4.17
C ILE A 208 3.52 16.71 2.88
N LEU A 209 3.93 17.30 1.75
CA LEU A 209 3.87 16.69 0.43
C LEU A 209 5.28 16.37 -0.07
N HIS A 210 5.64 15.09 -0.07
CA HIS A 210 6.93 14.60 -0.54
C HIS A 210 6.81 14.09 -1.97
N SER A 211 7.43 14.82 -2.90
CA SER A 211 7.43 14.49 -4.34
C SER A 211 6.00 14.29 -4.87
N PRO A 212 5.10 15.28 -4.70
CA PRO A 212 3.69 15.15 -5.09
C PRO A 212 3.56 14.86 -6.58
N LEU A 213 2.52 14.11 -6.94
CA LEU A 213 2.12 13.97 -8.33
C LEU A 213 1.74 15.36 -8.86
N MET A 214 2.63 16.00 -9.62
CA MET A 214 2.19 17.05 -10.53
C MET A 214 1.18 16.40 -11.46
N SER A 215 -0.05 16.93 -11.48
CA SER A 215 -1.25 16.38 -12.13
C SER A 215 -0.96 15.23 -13.09
N GLY A 216 -1.55 14.04 -12.90
CA GLY A 216 -1.22 12.84 -13.71
C GLY A 216 -1.18 13.06 -15.24
N MET A 217 -1.84 14.11 -15.74
CA MET A 217 -1.73 14.62 -17.11
C MET A 217 -0.32 15.08 -17.52
N ARG A 218 0.49 15.69 -16.64
CA ARG A 218 1.85 16.16 -16.97
C ARG A 218 2.87 15.03 -17.00
N VAL A 219 2.63 13.97 -16.22
CA VAL A 219 3.40 12.72 -16.29
C VAL A 219 3.08 11.96 -17.59
N ALA A 220 1.81 11.94 -18.02
CA ALA A 220 1.41 11.34 -19.28
C ALA A 220 1.74 12.21 -20.51
N PHE A 221 1.81 13.54 -20.37
CA PHE A 221 2.00 14.50 -21.46
C PHE A 221 2.98 15.63 -21.05
N PRO A 222 4.30 15.43 -21.21
CA PRO A 222 5.33 16.39 -20.80
C PRO A 222 5.27 17.76 -21.51
N GLY A 223 4.50 17.89 -22.59
CA GLY A 223 4.41 19.09 -23.43
C GLY A 223 3.21 20.01 -23.19
N THR A 224 2.40 19.78 -22.15
CA THR A 224 1.21 20.60 -21.91
C THR A 224 1.55 21.89 -21.14
N GLN A 225 1.54 23.04 -21.84
CA GLN A 225 1.81 24.37 -21.27
C GLN A 225 0.63 25.01 -20.50
N ARG A 226 -0.45 24.27 -20.21
CA ARG A 226 -1.59 24.82 -19.49
C ARG A 226 -1.56 24.36 -18.03
N THR A 227 -1.37 25.34 -17.15
CA THR A 227 -1.52 25.20 -15.70
C THR A 227 -2.99 24.95 -15.39
N TRP A 228 -3.39 23.68 -15.36
CA TRP A 228 -4.63 23.29 -14.70
C TRP A 228 -4.30 23.12 -13.23
N LEU A 229 -4.48 24.20 -12.46
CA LEU A 229 -4.77 24.05 -11.04
C LEU A 229 -6.08 23.28 -10.98
N ALA A 230 -6.03 22.01 -10.59
CA ALA A 230 -7.21 21.38 -10.04
C ALA A 230 -7.48 22.14 -8.73
N ASN A 231 -8.38 23.12 -8.80
CA ASN A 231 -9.07 23.58 -7.61
C ASN A 231 -9.80 22.35 -7.06
N PHE A 232 -9.37 21.90 -5.89
CA PHE A 232 -10.16 21.01 -5.04
C PHE A 232 -11.39 21.76 -4.56
#